data_AF-A0AAW2CFK2-F1
#
_entry.id   AF-A0AAW2CFK2-F1
#
_cell.length_a   1.000
_cell.length_b   1.000
_cell.length_c   1.000
_cell.angle_alpha   90.00
_cell.angle_beta   90.00
_cell.angle_gamma   90.00
#
_symmetry.space_group_name_H-M   'P 1'
#
loop_
_entity.id
_entity.type
_entity.pdbx_description
1 polymer ?
#
loop_
_entity_poly.entity_id
_entity_poly.type
_entity_poly.pdbx_seq_one_letter_code
_entity_poly.pdbx_strand_id
1 'polypeptide(L)'
;MLGLYANDVLCRVAFGRDFSAGGEYDRHGFQKMLEEYQVLLGGFSIGDFFPSMEFIHSLTGMKSRLQSTFQRFDKLFDQLLTEHANPKREKEENKDLVDVLLDIQKDGSDEMPLTTDNIKAIILDMFAAGTDTTFITLDWGMIELIMNPKVLQRAQAEVQSIVGERRAVLESDLPQLHYMKAVIKEIF
;
A
#
# COMPACT_ATOMS: atom_id res chain seq x y z
N MET A 1 -4.47 9.56 10.71
CA MET A 1 -3.28 8.98 11.36
C MET A 1 -3.06 7.53 10.95
N LEU A 2 -4.06 6.64 11.04
CA LEU A 2 -3.89 5.21 10.67
C LEU A 2 -3.54 4.99 9.19
N GLY A 3 -4.18 5.72 8.27
CA GLY A 3 -3.86 5.62 6.84
C GLY A 3 -2.42 6.05 6.50
N LEU A 4 -1.91 7.08 7.18
CA LEU A 4 -0.51 7.50 7.01
C LEU A 4 0.45 6.42 7.53
N TYR A 5 0.14 5.80 8.68
CA TYR A 5 0.95 4.72 9.23
C TYR A 5 0.99 3.49 8.29
N ALA A 6 -0.17 3.05 7.79
CA ALA A 6 -0.23 1.93 6.84
C ALA A 6 0.58 2.22 5.57
N ASN A 7 0.47 3.45 5.05
CA ASN A 7 1.23 3.90 3.89
C ASN A 7 2.73 3.92 4.15
N ASP A 8 3.17 4.42 5.30
CA ASP A 8 4.60 4.47 5.62
C ASP A 8 5.22 3.08 5.71
N VAL A 9 4.55 2.16 6.40
CA VAL A 9 5.03 0.78 6.52
C VAL A 9 5.16 0.16 5.14
N LEU A 10 4.14 0.31 4.30
CA LEU A 10 4.13 -0.24 2.95
C LEU A 10 5.21 0.39 2.07
N CYS A 11 5.32 1.72 2.08
CA CYS A 11 6.30 2.43 1.29
C CYS A 11 7.74 2.16 1.73
N ARG A 12 7.97 1.93 3.03
CA ARG A 12 9.29 1.54 3.52
C ARG A 12 9.67 0.17 2.98
N VAL A 13 8.75 -0.78 2.99
CA VAL A 13 9.00 -2.15 2.48
C VAL A 13 9.11 -2.16 0.95
N ALA A 14 8.25 -1.41 0.25
CA ALA A 14 8.17 -1.43 -1.21
C ALA A 14 9.23 -0.53 -1.88
N PHE A 15 9.52 0.63 -1.30
CA PHE A 15 10.31 1.71 -1.93
C PHE A 15 11.52 2.17 -1.11
N GLY A 16 11.74 1.61 0.08
CA GLY A 16 12.80 2.05 0.98
C GLY A 16 12.61 3.49 1.48
N ARG A 17 11.36 3.98 1.58
CA ARG A 17 11.07 5.38 1.97
C ARG A 17 9.88 5.51 2.92
N ASP A 18 10.01 6.46 3.86
CA ASP A 18 8.89 6.94 4.68
C ASP A 18 8.13 8.05 3.94
N PHE A 19 6.82 7.89 3.79
CA PHE A 19 5.99 8.79 2.97
C PHE A 19 5.37 9.94 3.78
N SER A 20 5.21 9.80 5.09
CA SER A 20 4.57 10.79 5.97
C SER A 20 5.53 11.82 6.58
N ALA A 21 6.84 11.58 6.54
CA ALA A 21 7.85 12.40 7.23
C ALA A 21 8.19 13.74 6.52
N GLY A 22 7.22 14.35 5.83
CA GLY A 22 7.35 15.69 5.24
C GLY A 22 8.14 15.79 3.92
N GLY A 23 8.39 14.66 3.25
CA GLY A 23 9.18 14.62 2.01
C GLY A 23 8.32 14.37 0.77
N GLU A 24 8.29 15.34 -0.13
CA GLU A 24 7.81 15.31 -1.53
C GLU A 24 6.38 14.82 -1.83
N TYR A 25 5.78 13.88 -1.12
CA TYR A 25 4.54 13.20 -1.53
C TYR A 25 3.25 13.96 -1.21
N ASP A 26 3.21 14.68 -0.08
CA ASP A 26 2.14 15.66 0.20
C ASP A 26 2.16 16.79 -0.85
N ARG A 27 3.35 17.11 -1.38
CA ARG A 27 3.56 18.11 -2.44
C ARG A 27 3.11 17.64 -3.83
N HIS A 28 3.09 16.33 -4.11
CA HIS A 28 2.67 15.75 -5.40
C HIS A 28 1.19 15.31 -5.45
N GLY A 29 0.46 15.44 -4.33
CA GLY A 29 -0.96 15.11 -4.26
C GLY A 29 -1.22 13.61 -4.43
N PHE A 30 -0.34 12.78 -3.86
CA PHE A 30 -0.33 11.33 -4.03
C PHE A 30 -1.53 10.62 -3.40
N GLN A 31 -1.98 11.06 -2.22
CA GLN A 31 -3.24 10.57 -1.65
C GLN A 31 -4.40 10.77 -2.62
N LYS A 32 -4.47 11.94 -3.30
CA LYS A 32 -5.49 12.19 -4.32
C LYS A 32 -5.33 11.29 -5.55
N MET A 33 -4.11 10.86 -5.88
CA MET A 33 -3.89 9.91 -6.98
C MET A 33 -4.41 8.52 -6.63
N LEU A 34 -4.17 8.08 -5.40
CA LEU A 34 -4.72 6.84 -4.88
C LEU A 34 -6.24 6.87 -4.80
N GLU A 35 -6.82 7.92 -4.22
CA GLU A 35 -8.27 8.09 -4.15
C GLU A 35 -8.90 8.04 -5.55
N GLU A 36 -8.31 8.76 -6.51
CA GLU A 36 -8.77 8.74 -7.90
C GLU A 36 -8.61 7.36 -8.55
N TYR A 37 -7.49 6.67 -8.29
CA TYR A 37 -7.27 5.30 -8.76
C TYR A 37 -8.34 4.34 -8.22
N GLN A 38 -8.64 4.38 -6.92
CA GLN A 38 -9.66 3.54 -6.30
C GLN A 38 -11.06 3.84 -6.83
N VAL A 39 -11.39 5.12 -7.05
CA VAL A 39 -12.65 5.53 -7.68
C VAL A 39 -12.76 5.01 -9.11
N LEU A 40 -11.66 5.00 -9.87
CA LEU A 40 -11.66 4.49 -11.24
C LEU A 40 -11.69 2.95 -11.29
N LEU A 41 -11.02 2.29 -10.35
CA LEU A 41 -10.94 0.83 -10.27
C LEU A 41 -12.25 0.19 -9.79
N GLY A 42 -12.85 0.75 -8.74
CA GLY A 42 -14.11 0.27 -8.14
C GLY A 42 -15.37 0.97 -8.66
N GLY A 43 -15.21 1.98 -9.51
CA GLY A 43 -16.30 2.79 -10.03
C GLY A 43 -17.18 2.07 -11.05
N PHE A 44 -18.44 2.49 -11.13
CA PHE A 44 -19.35 1.97 -12.14
C PHE A 44 -19.06 2.59 -13.53
N SER A 45 -18.82 1.72 -14.50
CA SER A 45 -18.47 2.07 -15.88
C SER A 45 -19.38 1.35 -16.88
N ILE A 46 -20.21 2.11 -17.61
CA ILE A 46 -21.21 1.52 -18.54
C ILE A 46 -20.52 0.73 -19.67
N GLY A 47 -19.40 1.24 -20.18
CA GLY A 47 -18.66 0.58 -21.27
C GLY A 47 -17.98 -0.71 -20.85
N ASP A 48 -17.70 -0.90 -19.55
CA ASP A 48 -17.12 -2.16 -19.05
C ASP A 48 -18.16 -3.30 -19.10
N PHE A 49 -19.45 -2.98 -18.90
CA PHE A 49 -20.54 -3.96 -19.01
C PHE A 49 -21.09 -4.08 -20.44
N PHE A 50 -21.09 -2.98 -21.19
CA PHE A 50 -21.64 -2.90 -22.53
C PHE A 50 -20.59 -2.28 -23.48
N PRO A 51 -19.71 -3.10 -24.08
CA PRO A 51 -18.61 -2.60 -24.91
C PRO A 51 -19.06 -1.70 -26.08
N SER A 52 -20.27 -1.90 -26.62
CA SER A 52 -20.84 -1.03 -27.66
C SER A 52 -21.10 0.41 -27.19
N MET A 53 -21.09 0.66 -25.89
CA MET A 53 -21.29 1.97 -25.25
C MET A 53 -20.00 2.58 -24.70
N GLU A 54 -18.82 2.08 -25.07
CA GLU A 54 -17.51 2.61 -24.61
C GLU A 54 -17.33 4.10 -24.91
N PHE A 55 -17.95 4.63 -25.97
CA PHE A 55 -17.89 6.06 -26.31
C PHE A 55 -18.38 6.96 -25.15
N ILE A 56 -19.26 6.45 -24.27
CA ILE A 56 -19.74 7.16 -23.08
C ILE A 56 -18.57 7.52 -22.16
N HIS A 57 -17.50 6.72 -22.08
CA HIS A 57 -16.32 7.03 -21.26
C HIS A 57 -15.63 8.33 -21.69
N SER A 58 -15.72 8.64 -22.98
CA SER A 58 -15.18 9.88 -23.53
C SER A 58 -16.10 11.07 -23.22
N LEU A 59 -17.43 10.85 -23.24
CA LEU A 59 -18.43 11.89 -22.92
C LEU A 59 -18.48 12.24 -21.43
N THR A 60 -18.33 11.24 -20.55
CA THR A 60 -18.33 11.42 -19.09
C THR A 60 -17.00 11.94 -18.55
N GLY A 61 -15.96 12.01 -19.40
CA GLY A 61 -14.60 12.38 -19.01
C GLY A 61 -13.82 11.27 -18.31
N MET A 62 -14.41 10.09 -18.11
CA MET A 62 -13.76 8.97 -17.43
C MET A 62 -12.47 8.51 -18.12
N LYS A 63 -12.45 8.48 -19.46
CA LYS A 63 -11.24 8.16 -20.23
C LYS A 63 -10.09 9.14 -19.94
N SER A 64 -10.41 10.44 -19.87
CA SER A 64 -9.42 11.48 -19.56
C SER A 64 -8.91 11.35 -18.12
N ARG A 65 -9.79 11.02 -17.17
CA ARG A 65 -9.43 10.78 -15.76
C ARG A 65 -8.48 9.59 -15.65
N LEU A 66 -8.82 8.47 -16.28
CA LEU A 66 -7.98 7.26 -16.31
C LEU A 66 -6.59 7.55 -16.88
N GLN A 67 -6.52 8.19 -18.05
CA GLN A 67 -5.24 8.55 -18.67
C GLN A 67 -4.43 9.50 -17.80
N SER A 68 -5.07 10.50 -17.20
CA SER A 68 -4.38 11.44 -16.31
C SER A 68 -3.85 10.74 -15.05
N THR A 69 -4.61 9.83 -14.44
CA THR A 69 -4.17 9.07 -13.26
C THR A 69 -3.00 8.15 -13.61
N PHE A 70 -3.12 7.40 -14.72
CA PHE A 70 -2.03 6.56 -15.23
C PHE A 70 -0.73 7.34 -15.43
N GLN A 71 -0.78 8.48 -16.13
CA GLN A 71 0.41 9.31 -16.38
C GLN A 71 1.07 9.83 -15.10
N ARG A 72 0.29 10.12 -14.07
CA ARG A 72 0.86 10.60 -12.80
C ARG A 72 1.55 9.48 -12.03
N PHE A 73 0.99 8.26 -12.02
CA PHE A 73 1.67 7.08 -11.45
C PHE A 73 2.91 6.70 -12.26
N ASP A 74 2.81 6.69 -13.59
CA ASP A 74 3.91 6.36 -14.48
C ASP A 74 5.13 7.27 -14.24
N LYS A 75 4.90 8.59 -14.20
CA LYS A 75 5.93 9.59 -13.88
C LYS A 75 6.55 9.38 -12.50
N LEU A 76 5.71 9.03 -11.52
CA LEU A 76 6.18 8.80 -10.15
C LEU A 76 7.09 7.58 -10.08
N PHE A 77 6.66 6.46 -10.68
CA PHE A 77 7.45 5.24 -10.67
C PHE A 77 8.71 5.39 -11.51
N ASP A 78 8.70 6.15 -12.60
CA ASP A 78 9.94 6.50 -13.31
C ASP A 78 10.95 7.23 -12.43
N GLN A 79 10.49 8.18 -11.62
CA GLN A 79 11.36 8.88 -10.67
C GLN A 79 11.93 7.90 -9.64
N LEU A 80 11.07 7.08 -9.02
CA LEU A 80 11.50 6.07 -8.06
C LEU A 80 12.51 5.09 -8.66
N LEU A 81 12.24 4.53 -9.84
CA LEU A 81 13.13 3.58 -10.50
C LEU A 81 14.47 4.22 -10.87
N THR A 82 14.45 5.47 -11.33
CA THR A 82 15.69 6.23 -11.64
C THR A 82 16.55 6.41 -10.38
N GLU A 83 15.93 6.68 -9.24
CA GLU A 83 16.62 6.82 -7.96
C GLU A 83 17.20 5.49 -7.47
N HIS A 84 16.47 4.38 -7.60
CA HIS A 84 16.94 3.03 -7.24
C HIS A 84 18.06 2.54 -8.17
N ALA A 85 18.02 2.91 -9.45
CA ALA A 85 19.07 2.59 -10.41
C ALA A 85 20.36 3.41 -10.21
N ASN A 86 20.33 4.49 -9.41
CA ASN A 86 21.48 5.37 -9.22
C ASN A 86 22.58 4.66 -8.39
N PRO A 87 23.78 4.42 -8.95
CA PRO A 87 24.86 3.74 -8.22
C PRO A 87 25.42 4.55 -7.04
N LYS A 88 25.12 5.86 -6.97
CA LYS A 88 25.49 6.73 -5.86
C LYS A 88 24.47 6.75 -4.73
N ARG A 89 23.33 6.08 -4.88
CA ARG A 89 22.35 5.95 -3.79
C ARG A 89 23.03 5.21 -2.63
N GLU A 90 22.89 5.73 -1.43
CA GLU A 90 23.23 5.00 -0.21
C GLU A 90 22.36 3.74 -0.19
N LYS A 91 23.01 2.59 -0.39
CA LYS A 91 22.32 1.31 -0.31
C LYS A 91 22.03 1.06 1.16
N GLU A 92 20.76 0.95 1.50
CA GLU A 92 20.36 0.43 2.80
C GLU A 92 20.88 -1.00 2.96
N GLU A 93 21.10 -1.41 4.21
CA GLU A 93 21.60 -2.75 4.52
C GLU A 93 20.62 -3.84 4.04
N ASN A 94 19.33 -3.52 3.97
CA ASN A 94 18.27 -4.37 3.47
C ASN A 94 17.72 -3.83 2.15
N LYS A 95 17.57 -4.71 1.15
CA LYS A 95 16.94 -4.37 -0.13
C LYS A 95 15.44 -4.19 0.04
N ASP A 96 14.89 -3.13 -0.56
CA ASP A 96 13.45 -2.98 -0.74
C ASP A 96 12.94 -3.79 -1.95
N LEU A 97 11.62 -3.83 -2.14
CA LEU A 97 11.01 -4.58 -3.25
C LEU A 97 11.51 -4.10 -4.62
N VAL A 98 11.68 -2.79 -4.81
CA VAL A 98 12.14 -2.23 -6.08
C VAL A 98 13.57 -2.67 -6.38
N ASP A 99 14.45 -2.65 -5.38
CA ASP A 99 15.82 -3.14 -5.50
C ASP A 99 15.85 -4.61 -5.95
N VAL A 100 15.00 -5.45 -5.35
CA VAL A 100 14.88 -6.87 -5.72
C VAL A 100 14.39 -7.03 -7.16
N LEU A 101 13.35 -6.30 -7.56
CA LEU A 101 12.80 -6.38 -8.93
C LEU A 101 13.81 -5.89 -9.99
N LEU A 102 14.58 -4.84 -9.68
CA LEU A 102 15.62 -4.33 -10.56
C LEU A 102 16.79 -5.31 -10.69
N ASP A 103 17.14 -6.02 -9.63
CA ASP A 103 18.19 -7.05 -9.69
C ASP A 103 17.74 -8.27 -10.51
N ILE A 104 16.50 -8.73 -10.34
CA ILE A 104 15.89 -9.78 -11.18
C ILE A 104 15.91 -9.37 -12.66
N GLN A 105 15.53 -8.12 -12.96
CA GLN A 105 15.58 -7.59 -14.33
C GLN A 105 17.01 -7.59 -14.91
N LYS A 106 18.03 -7.28 -14.11
CA LYS A 106 19.44 -7.25 -14.56
C LYS A 106 20.02 -8.64 -14.76
N ASP A 107 19.65 -9.60 -13.92
CA ASP A 107 20.16 -10.98 -14.00
C ASP A 107 19.76 -11.63 -15.33
N GLY A 108 18.59 -11.29 -15.88
CA GLY A 108 18.22 -11.57 -17.27
C GLY A 108 18.20 -13.05 -17.66
N SER A 109 18.20 -13.95 -16.67
CA SER A 109 18.28 -15.40 -16.84
C SER A 109 16.94 -16.05 -17.18
N ASP A 110 15.85 -15.30 -17.09
CA ASP A 110 14.50 -15.81 -17.28
C ASP A 110 14.11 -15.87 -18.76
N GLU A 111 13.36 -16.91 -19.14
CA GLU A 111 12.80 -17.06 -20.50
C GLU A 111 11.90 -15.88 -20.89
N MET A 112 11.29 -15.22 -19.90
CA MET A 112 10.51 -14.00 -20.03
C MET A 112 11.10 -12.91 -19.12
N PRO A 113 12.00 -12.06 -19.62
CA PRO A 113 12.66 -11.05 -18.80
C PRO A 113 11.66 -10.00 -18.30
N LEU A 114 11.83 -9.59 -17.05
CA LEU A 114 10.99 -8.59 -16.41
C LEU A 114 11.18 -7.21 -17.08
N THR A 115 10.13 -6.66 -17.68
CA THR A 115 10.19 -5.32 -18.28
C THR A 115 9.99 -4.22 -17.23
N THR A 116 10.40 -2.98 -17.55
CA THR A 116 10.14 -1.82 -16.69
C THR A 116 8.65 -1.63 -16.42
N ASP A 117 7.79 -1.87 -17.42
CA ASP A 117 6.33 -1.78 -17.25
C ASP A 117 5.81 -2.86 -16.29
N ASN A 118 6.39 -4.06 -16.29
CA ASN A 118 6.04 -5.09 -15.30
C ASN A 118 6.43 -4.66 -13.88
N ILE A 119 7.63 -4.08 -13.71
CA ILE A 119 8.08 -3.57 -12.41
C ILE A 119 7.12 -2.49 -11.90
N LYS A 120 6.79 -1.51 -12.75
CA LYS A 120 5.83 -0.45 -12.42
C LYS A 120 4.45 -1.01 -12.03
N ALA A 121 3.97 -2.01 -12.76
CA ALA A 121 2.69 -2.66 -12.47
C ALA A 121 2.70 -3.41 -11.12
N ILE A 122 3.76 -4.18 -10.82
CA ILE A 122 3.90 -4.90 -9.54
C ILE A 122 3.94 -3.91 -8.37
N ILE A 123 4.72 -2.85 -8.52
CA ILE A 123 4.83 -1.78 -7.52
C ILE A 123 3.46 -1.10 -7.30
N LEU A 124 2.73 -0.79 -8.36
CA LEU A 124 1.39 -0.20 -8.25
C LEU A 124 0.44 -1.12 -7.50
N ASP A 125 0.44 -2.41 -7.82
CA ASP A 125 -0.45 -3.40 -7.22
C ASP A 125 -0.17 -3.57 -5.73
N MET A 126 1.11 -3.79 -5.38
CA MET A 126 1.55 -3.88 -3.98
C MET A 126 1.15 -2.64 -3.18
N PHE A 127 1.33 -1.47 -3.79
CA PHE A 127 1.03 -0.21 -3.14
C PHE A 127 -0.48 0.02 -2.96
N ALA A 128 -1.26 -0.12 -4.02
CA ALA A 128 -2.70 0.11 -3.98
C ALA A 128 -3.42 -0.91 -3.10
N ALA A 129 -3.07 -2.19 -3.21
CA ALA A 129 -3.69 -3.26 -2.43
C ALA A 129 -3.27 -3.20 -0.95
N GLY A 130 -1.99 -2.91 -0.67
CA GLY A 130 -1.47 -2.87 0.71
C GLY A 130 -1.98 -1.68 1.52
N THR A 131 -2.14 -0.52 0.88
CA THR A 131 -2.57 0.71 1.55
C THR A 131 -4.02 0.64 2.01
N ASP A 132 -4.95 0.44 1.06
CA ASP A 132 -6.36 0.69 1.32
C ASP A 132 -6.96 -0.40 2.22
N THR A 133 -6.62 -1.66 1.95
CA THR A 133 -7.12 -2.81 2.73
C THR A 133 -6.64 -2.77 4.18
N THR A 134 -5.36 -2.46 4.41
CA THR A 134 -4.78 -2.36 5.75
C THR A 134 -5.36 -1.17 6.50
N PHE A 135 -5.49 -0.01 5.84
CA PHE A 135 -6.12 1.17 6.45
C PHE A 135 -7.56 0.87 6.88
N ILE A 136 -8.38 0.32 5.99
CA ILE A 136 -9.78 -0.02 6.27
C ILE A 136 -9.88 -1.01 7.44
N THR A 137 -9.03 -2.04 7.47
CA THR A 137 -9.01 -3.03 8.55
C THR A 137 -8.63 -2.40 9.89
N LEU A 138 -7.62 -1.52 9.91
CA LEU A 138 -7.22 -0.80 11.12
C LEU A 138 -8.32 0.16 11.60
N ASP A 139 -8.96 0.88 10.67
CA ASP A 139 -10.00 1.86 11.00
C ASP A 139 -11.23 1.15 11.61
N TRP A 140 -11.72 0.10 10.95
CA TRP A 140 -12.80 -0.75 11.49
C TRP A 140 -12.41 -1.40 12.80
N GLY A 141 -11.20 -1.93 12.91
CA GLY A 141 -10.73 -2.55 14.14
C GLY A 141 -10.71 -1.58 15.33
N MET A 142 -10.29 -0.34 15.11
CA MET A 142 -10.34 0.69 16.15
C MET A 142 -11.77 1.09 16.50
N ILE A 143 -12.66 1.22 15.51
CA ILE A 143 -14.09 1.51 15.73
C ILE A 143 -14.74 0.41 16.57
N GLU A 144 -14.59 -0.85 16.19
CA GLU A 144 -15.18 -1.99 16.89
C GLU A 144 -14.69 -2.10 18.34
N LEU A 145 -13.39 -1.87 18.56
CA LEU A 145 -12.82 -1.88 19.90
C LEU A 145 -13.36 -0.74 20.78
N ILE A 146 -13.49 0.48 20.24
CA ILE A 146 -14.04 1.63 20.96
C ILE A 146 -15.52 1.40 21.29
N MET A 147 -16.27 0.81 20.36
CA MET A 147 -17.70 0.50 20.54
C MET A 147 -17.95 -0.67 21.48
N ASN A 148 -16.95 -1.53 21.72
CA ASN A 148 -17.04 -2.69 22.60
C ASN A 148 -16.01 -2.63 23.76
N PRO A 149 -16.20 -1.77 24.79
CA PRO A 149 -15.21 -1.55 25.85
C PRO A 149 -14.76 -2.82 26.59
N LYS A 150 -15.64 -3.83 26.73
CA LYS A 150 -15.30 -5.11 27.35
C LYS A 150 -14.29 -5.91 26.52
N VAL A 151 -14.45 -5.91 25.19
CA VAL A 151 -13.51 -6.55 24.25
C VAL A 151 -12.18 -5.83 24.28
N LEU A 152 -12.20 -4.49 24.23
CA LEU A 152 -11.00 -3.66 24.33
C LEU A 152 -10.22 -3.90 25.63
N GLN A 153 -10.91 -3.92 26.78
CA GLN A 153 -10.26 -4.21 28.07
C GLN A 153 -9.62 -5.58 28.09
N ARG A 154 -10.27 -6.60 27.53
CA ARG A 154 -9.72 -7.95 27.46
C ARG A 154 -8.52 -8.04 26.53
N ALA A 155 -8.57 -7.38 25.37
CA ALA A 155 -7.44 -7.30 24.43
C ALA A 155 -6.23 -6.58 25.06
N GLN A 156 -6.46 -5.46 25.76
CA GLN A 156 -5.41 -4.74 26.48
C GLN A 156 -4.83 -5.56 27.63
N ALA A 157 -5.66 -6.29 28.38
CA ALA A 157 -5.20 -7.17 29.45
C ALA A 157 -4.32 -8.31 28.93
N GLU A 158 -4.68 -8.93 27.79
CA GLU A 158 -3.84 -9.94 27.14
C GLU A 158 -2.47 -9.33 26.76
N VAL A 159 -2.46 -8.21 26.04
CA VAL A 159 -1.22 -7.53 25.63
C VAL A 159 -0.35 -7.19 26.84
N GLN A 160 -0.94 -6.61 27.89
CA GLN A 160 -0.20 -6.27 29.11
C GLN A 160 0.40 -7.49 29.81
N SER A 161 -0.32 -8.62 29.82
CA SER A 161 0.18 -9.86 30.46
C SER A 161 1.40 -10.46 29.75
N ILE A 162 1.49 -10.30 28.42
CA ILE A 162 2.59 -10.86 27.60
C ILE A 162 3.77 -9.90 27.51
N VAL A 163 3.48 -8.61 27.31
CA VAL A 163 4.51 -7.57 27.13
C VAL A 163 5.17 -7.25 28.49
N GLY A 164 4.40 -7.25 29.58
CA GLY A 164 4.88 -6.94 30.92
C GLY A 164 5.38 -5.51 31.02
N GLU A 165 6.60 -5.33 31.53
CA GLU A 165 7.24 -4.01 31.69
C GLU A 165 7.78 -3.44 30.37
N ARG A 166 7.81 -4.24 29.29
CA ARG A 166 8.27 -3.74 27.99
C ARG A 166 7.27 -2.71 27.45
N ARG A 167 7.77 -1.74 26.68
CA ARG A 167 6.94 -0.69 26.08
C ARG A 167 6.43 -1.02 24.67
N ALA A 168 6.90 -2.12 24.09
CA ALA A 168 6.57 -2.52 22.72
C ALA A 168 6.39 -4.03 22.61
N VAL A 169 5.48 -4.43 21.74
CA VAL A 169 5.27 -5.82 21.31
C VAL A 169 6.41 -6.21 20.37
N LEU A 170 6.97 -7.41 20.55
CA LEU A 170 7.96 -8.00 19.65
C LEU A 170 7.32 -9.09 18.79
N GLU A 171 7.96 -9.43 17.66
CA GLU A 171 7.48 -10.50 16.78
C GLU A 171 7.36 -11.85 17.51
N SER A 172 8.25 -12.12 18.47
CA SER A 172 8.23 -13.31 19.31
C SER A 172 7.02 -13.41 20.25
N ASP A 173 6.31 -12.30 20.50
CA ASP A 173 5.09 -12.27 21.31
C ASP A 173 3.84 -12.65 20.51
N LEU A 174 3.87 -12.43 19.18
CA LEU A 174 2.72 -12.65 18.30
C LEU A 174 2.09 -14.03 18.43
N PRO A 175 2.85 -15.15 18.59
CA PRO A 175 2.27 -16.46 18.83
C PRO A 175 1.29 -16.51 20.02
N GLN A 176 1.58 -15.76 21.09
CA GLN A 176 0.86 -15.79 22.38
C GLN A 176 -0.37 -14.88 22.43
N LEU A 177 -0.50 -13.93 21.50
CA LEU A 177 -1.61 -12.98 21.41
C LEU A 177 -2.88 -13.64 20.83
N HIS A 178 -3.41 -14.65 21.53
CA HIS A 178 -4.51 -15.48 21.06
C HIS A 178 -5.83 -14.72 20.91
N TYR A 179 -6.18 -13.89 21.89
CA TYR A 179 -7.39 -13.09 21.89
C TYR A 179 -7.30 -11.94 20.90
N MET A 180 -6.17 -11.25 20.80
CA MET A 180 -5.96 -10.23 19.78
C MET A 180 -6.11 -10.80 18.37
N LYS A 181 -5.58 -12.01 18.11
CA LYS A 181 -5.82 -12.72 16.84
C LYS A 181 -7.29 -13.01 16.60
N ALA A 182 -8.05 -13.36 17.63
CA ALA A 182 -9.49 -13.58 17.52
C ALA A 182 -10.23 -12.26 17.21
N VAL A 183 -9.83 -11.13 17.82
CA VAL A 183 -10.38 -9.81 17.50
C VAL A 183 -10.12 -9.47 16.03
N ILE A 184 -8.88 -9.65 15.54
CA ILE A 184 -8.53 -9.37 14.14
C ILE A 184 -9.37 -10.23 13.18
N LYS A 185 -9.55 -11.52 13.48
CA LYS A 185 -10.38 -12.45 12.69
C LYS A 185 -11.88 -12.18 12.72
N GLU A 186 -12.37 -11.44 13.72
CA GLU A 186 -13.78 -11.05 13.78
C GLU A 186 -14.04 -9.80 12.92
N ILE A 187 -13.03 -8.94 12.77
CA ILE A 187 -13.09 -7.74 11.91
C ILE A 187 -13.13 -8.14 10.43
N PHE A 188 -12.41 -9.21 10.05
CA PHE A 188 -12.33 -9.75 8.69
C PHE A 188 -12.16 -11.27 8.71
#